data_AF-A0A6N2L1G3-F1
#
_entry.id   AF-A0A6N2L1G3-F1
#
_cell.length_a   1.000
_cell.length_b   1.000
_cell.length_c   1.000
_cell.angle_alpha   90.00
_cell.angle_beta   90.00
_cell.angle_gamma   90.00
#
_symmetry.space_group_name_H-M   'P 1'
#
loop_
_entity.id
_entity.type
_entity.pdbx_description
1 polymer ?
#
loop_
_entity_poly.entity_id
_entity_poly.type
_entity_poly.pdbx_seq_one_letter_code
_entity_poly.pdbx_strand_id
1 'polypeptide(L)'
;MISYETSNAGCSSLGIKSIYPKHLCKKRCLNADISLPLSSVNWVLLFEMMLQIAVSNTEECVILEAISIMNVILMSSNAQTETEKFGQSPVFESIAQLLRREAGLRVQKEALHLLFLLLNCSKLLSIFCSGCKEEEIAGSTNNKKNTSTPKGFSSIFVGLAECIACSGNSIQDIELRKRAIIMLAFLASSGKSSFEIMVSHKLHGETNFLMLILQVLVSEMNVKASAEPARSIKARH
;
A
#
# COMPACT_ATOMS: atom_id res chain seq x y z
N MET A 1 -47.67 -46.98 20.93
CA MET A 1 -47.85 -48.28 20.23
C MET A 1 -46.46 -48.82 19.98
N ILE A 2 -46.05 -49.81 20.79
CA ILE A 2 -44.74 -50.48 20.72
C ILE A 2 -44.87 -51.65 19.74
N SER A 3 -43.88 -51.87 18.88
CA SER A 3 -43.52 -53.17 18.27
C SER A 3 -42.34 -52.95 17.32
N TYR A 4 -41.42 -53.86 17.05
CA TYR A 4 -40.77 -54.99 17.72
C TYR A 4 -39.56 -55.27 16.82
N GLU A 5 -38.42 -55.66 17.39
CA GLU A 5 -37.26 -56.15 16.62
C GLU A 5 -37.61 -57.43 15.85
N THR A 6 -36.96 -57.65 14.70
CA THR A 6 -36.47 -59.00 14.36
C THR A 6 -35.27 -58.96 13.41
N SER A 7 -34.31 -59.78 13.82
CA SER A 7 -33.02 -60.18 13.26
C SER A 7 -33.11 -61.09 12.02
N ASN A 8 -31.93 -61.34 11.44
CA ASN A 8 -31.46 -62.44 10.58
C ASN A 8 -31.34 -62.11 9.09
N ALA A 9 -30.37 -62.63 8.33
CA ALA A 9 -29.08 -63.29 8.55
C ALA A 9 -28.55 -63.57 7.11
N GLY A 10 -27.24 -63.66 6.90
CA GLY A 10 -26.72 -64.38 5.72
C GLY A 10 -25.47 -63.80 5.04
N CYS A 11 -24.35 -64.52 5.22
CA CYS A 11 -23.13 -64.57 4.39
C CYS A 11 -23.39 -64.49 2.86
N SER A 12 -22.48 -64.14 1.95
CA SER A 12 -21.00 -64.20 1.93
C SER A 12 -20.45 -63.41 0.73
N SER A 13 -19.19 -63.04 0.85
CA SER A 13 -18.23 -62.41 -0.09
C SER A 13 -18.40 -62.56 -1.61
N LEU A 14 -18.15 -61.48 -2.36
CA LEU A 14 -16.87 -61.19 -3.07
C LEU A 14 -16.98 -59.84 -3.83
N GLY A 15 -15.95 -59.01 -3.81
CA GLY A 15 -15.81 -57.89 -4.77
C GLY A 15 -15.37 -56.56 -4.16
N ILE A 16 -14.04 -56.35 -4.13
CA ILE A 16 -13.34 -55.15 -3.66
C ILE A 16 -13.61 -53.96 -4.58
N LYS A 17 -14.05 -52.80 -4.06
CA LYS A 17 -13.26 -51.54 -4.03
C LYS A 17 -14.05 -50.33 -3.50
N SER A 18 -13.27 -49.42 -2.92
CA SER A 18 -13.55 -48.02 -2.57
C SER A 18 -14.09 -47.79 -1.16
N ILE A 19 -13.14 -47.48 -0.27
CA ILE A 19 -13.39 -47.04 1.11
C ILE A 19 -13.89 -45.59 1.06
N TYR A 20 -15.20 -45.43 1.12
CA TYR A 20 -15.82 -44.33 1.86
C TYR A 20 -16.79 -44.96 2.84
N PRO A 21 -16.71 -44.59 4.13
CA PRO A 21 -17.94 -44.10 4.73
C PRO A 21 -17.72 -42.93 5.69
N LYS A 22 -18.63 -41.96 5.55
CA LYS A 22 -19.07 -41.06 6.61
C LYS A 22 -19.37 -41.88 7.87
N HIS A 23 -18.76 -41.55 9.01
CA HIS A 23 -19.45 -41.76 10.29
C HIS A 23 -18.90 -40.85 11.41
N LEU A 24 -19.85 -40.33 12.18
CA LEU A 24 -19.77 -39.96 13.60
C LEU A 24 -19.27 -38.56 13.93
N CYS A 25 -20.22 -37.62 13.82
CA CYS A 25 -20.38 -36.55 14.78
C CYS A 25 -20.45 -37.15 16.21
N LYS A 26 -19.38 -37.00 16.99
CA LYS A 26 -19.42 -37.14 18.45
C LYS A 26 -18.65 -35.98 19.09
N LYS A 27 -19.44 -34.98 19.48
CA LYS A 27 -19.25 -33.92 20.47
C LYS A 27 -17.89 -33.99 21.22
N ARG A 28 -16.99 -33.08 20.87
CA ARG A 28 -15.98 -32.57 21.82
C ARG A 28 -16.31 -31.10 22.03
N CYS A 29 -16.89 -30.81 23.19
CA CYS A 29 -17.08 -29.44 23.67
C CYS A 29 -15.69 -28.81 23.81
N LEU A 30 -15.29 -28.01 22.82
CA LEU A 30 -14.26 -27.01 22.99
C LEU A 30 -15.00 -25.70 23.23
N ASN A 31 -15.34 -25.48 24.49
CA ASN A 31 -15.61 -24.14 25.00
C ASN A 31 -14.28 -23.39 24.93
N ALA A 32 -14.02 -22.78 23.79
CA ALA A 32 -13.08 -21.69 23.65
C ALA A 32 -13.82 -20.57 22.94
N ASP A 33 -14.88 -20.08 23.58
CA ASP A 33 -15.33 -18.72 23.40
C ASP A 33 -14.24 -17.80 23.96
N ILE A 34 -13.15 -17.66 23.20
CA ILE A 34 -12.30 -16.48 23.27
C ILE A 34 -12.85 -15.52 22.20
N SER A 35 -14.13 -15.20 22.33
CA SER A 35 -14.66 -13.96 21.81
C SER A 35 -14.14 -12.85 22.73
N LEU A 36 -12.84 -12.54 22.62
CA LEU A 36 -12.29 -11.31 23.18
C LEU A 36 -13.09 -10.17 22.55
N PRO A 37 -13.88 -9.40 23.32
CA PRO A 37 -14.59 -8.29 22.75
C PRO A 37 -13.53 -7.24 22.42
N LEU A 38 -13.17 -7.10 21.14
CA LEU A 38 -12.34 -5.99 20.62
C LEU A 38 -12.99 -4.60 20.86
N SER A 39 -14.09 -4.53 21.61
CA SER A 39 -14.95 -3.35 21.81
C SER A 39 -14.29 -2.14 22.48
N SER A 40 -13.03 -2.25 22.93
CA SER A 40 -12.31 -1.15 23.59
C SER A 40 -10.98 -0.76 22.95
N VAL A 41 -10.60 -1.35 21.80
CA VAL A 41 -9.32 -0.98 21.16
C VAL A 41 -9.43 0.41 20.55
N ASN A 42 -8.68 1.37 21.09
CA ASN A 42 -8.54 2.68 20.47
C ASN A 42 -7.61 2.57 19.25
N TRP A 43 -8.22 2.36 18.09
CA TRP A 43 -7.51 2.20 16.81
C TRP A 43 -6.67 3.42 16.43
N VAL A 44 -7.08 4.62 16.82
CA VAL A 44 -6.33 5.85 16.54
C VAL A 44 -5.03 5.86 17.34
N LEU A 45 -5.09 5.57 18.64
CA LEU A 45 -3.90 5.49 19.49
C LEU A 45 -2.95 4.37 19.02
N LEU A 46 -3.50 3.21 18.65
CA LEU A 46 -2.69 2.11 18.12
C LEU A 46 -2.00 2.52 16.81
N PHE A 47 -2.72 3.19 15.91
CA PHE A 47 -2.16 3.71 14.66
C PHE A 47 -1.02 4.70 14.93
N GLU A 48 -1.21 5.65 15.85
CA GLU A 48 -0.18 6.61 16.26
C GLU A 48 1.05 5.93 16.86
N MET A 49 0.87 4.92 17.71
CA MET A 49 1.97 4.14 18.28
C MET A 49 2.75 3.39 17.18
N MET A 50 2.06 2.77 16.23
CA MET A 50 2.71 2.09 15.11
C MET A 50 3.47 3.07 14.21
N LEU A 51 2.94 4.27 13.99
CA LEU A 51 3.63 5.31 13.24
C LEU A 51 4.94 5.72 13.92
N GLN A 52 4.91 5.91 15.25
CA GLN A 52 6.11 6.24 16.02
C GLN A 52 7.16 5.12 15.96
N ILE A 53 6.72 3.86 16.03
CA ILE A 53 7.61 2.71 15.87
C ILE A 53 8.23 2.71 14.47
N ALA A 54 7.44 2.91 13.42
CA ALA A 54 7.93 2.91 12.04
C ALA A 54 8.99 4.01 11.79
N VAL A 55 8.82 5.20 12.37
CA VAL A 55 9.73 6.34 12.16
C VAL A 55 10.96 6.29 13.06
N SER A 56 10.85 5.72 14.27
CA SER A 56 11.95 5.70 15.25
C SER A 56 12.87 4.49 15.10
N ASN A 57 12.55 3.55 14.24
CA ASN A 57 13.27 2.30 14.10
C ASN A 57 14.15 2.29 12.82
N THR A 58 15.19 1.47 12.84
CA THR A 58 16.11 1.28 11.70
C THR A 58 16.02 -0.13 11.13
N GLU A 59 15.43 -1.09 11.85
CA GLU A 59 15.25 -2.46 11.40
C GLU A 59 14.06 -2.55 10.44
N GLU A 60 14.34 -2.86 9.17
CA GLU A 60 13.34 -2.90 8.10
C GLU A 60 12.14 -3.80 8.43
N CYS A 61 12.37 -4.95 9.08
CA CYS A 61 11.29 -5.87 9.47
C CYS A 61 10.31 -5.22 10.46
N VAL A 62 10.82 -4.51 11.47
CA VAL A 62 9.99 -3.83 12.48
C VAL A 62 9.19 -2.71 11.84
N ILE A 63 9.82 -1.93 10.97
CA ILE A 63 9.17 -0.85 10.21
C ILE A 63 8.03 -1.42 9.36
N LEU A 64 8.29 -2.51 8.63
CA LEU A 64 7.30 -3.17 7.77
C LEU A 64 6.10 -3.71 8.54
N GLU A 65 6.32 -4.35 9.70
CA GLU A 65 5.24 -4.85 10.53
C GLU A 65 4.37 -3.71 11.07
N ALA A 66 5.00 -2.62 11.52
CA ALA A 66 4.27 -1.44 11.98
C ALA A 66 3.40 -0.83 10.86
N ILE A 67 3.96 -0.67 9.65
CA ILE A 67 3.18 -0.16 8.50
C ILE A 67 2.08 -1.13 8.09
N SER A 68 2.35 -2.44 8.14
CA SER A 68 1.34 -3.46 7.81
C SER A 68 0.15 -3.41 8.78
N ILE A 69 0.40 -3.21 10.08
CA ILE A 69 -0.66 -3.02 11.09
C ILE A 69 -1.46 -1.75 10.77
N MET A 70 -0.78 -0.63 10.47
CA MET A 70 -1.45 0.61 10.05
C MET A 70 -2.34 0.40 8.81
N ASN A 71 -1.84 -0.32 7.79
CA ASN A 71 -2.60 -0.67 6.59
C ASN A 71 -3.85 -1.50 6.94
N VAL A 72 -3.74 -2.50 7.82
CA VAL A 72 -4.87 -3.31 8.26
C VAL A 72 -5.93 -2.47 9.00
N ILE A 73 -5.50 -1.54 9.86
CA ILE A 73 -6.42 -0.62 10.56
C ILE A 73 -7.21 0.21 9.54
N LEU A 74 -6.53 0.81 8.56
CA LEU A 74 -7.19 1.64 7.54
C LEU A 74 -8.10 0.83 6.62
N MET A 75 -7.67 -0.37 6.20
CA MET A 75 -8.50 -1.26 5.37
C MET A 75 -9.76 -1.73 6.10
N SER A 76 -9.70 -1.82 7.43
CA SER A 76 -10.84 -2.22 8.28
C SER A 76 -11.73 -1.03 8.68
N SER A 77 -11.30 0.20 8.41
CA SER A 77 -12.02 1.43 8.74
C SER A 77 -12.91 1.89 7.59
N ASN A 78 -14.02 2.55 7.90
CA ASN A 78 -14.82 3.17 6.85
C ASN A 78 -14.12 4.42 6.28
N ALA A 79 -13.71 4.35 5.01
CA ALA A 79 -13.02 5.42 4.27
C ALA A 79 -13.75 6.77 4.28
N GLN A 80 -15.08 6.78 4.41
CA GLN A 80 -15.89 8.00 4.33
C GLN A 80 -16.12 8.69 5.69
N THR A 81 -16.01 7.95 6.81
CA THR A 81 -16.42 8.45 8.13
C THR A 81 -15.36 8.34 9.21
N GLU A 82 -14.44 7.38 9.11
CA GLU A 82 -13.49 7.07 10.18
C GLU A 82 -12.04 7.37 9.78
N THR A 83 -11.72 7.20 8.49
CA THR A 83 -10.35 7.36 7.99
C THR A 83 -9.78 8.77 8.18
N GLU A 84 -10.66 9.79 8.26
CA GLU A 84 -10.25 11.16 8.57
C GLU A 84 -9.45 11.26 9.88
N LYS A 85 -9.80 10.46 10.90
CA LYS A 85 -9.17 10.53 12.22
C LYS A 85 -7.67 10.25 12.17
N PHE A 86 -7.22 9.46 11.21
CA PHE A 86 -5.82 9.08 11.03
C PHE A 86 -5.03 10.07 10.16
N GLY A 87 -5.69 10.95 9.41
CA GLY A 87 -5.04 11.85 8.45
C GLY A 87 -4.49 13.14 9.05
N GLN A 88 -3.82 13.06 10.21
CA GLN A 88 -3.20 14.22 10.86
C GLN A 88 -1.90 14.62 10.14
N SER A 89 -1.52 15.92 10.22
CA SER A 89 -0.27 16.45 9.61
C SER A 89 0.97 15.60 9.86
N PRO A 90 1.27 15.14 11.11
CA PRO A 90 2.46 14.33 11.37
C PRO A 90 2.48 13.00 10.62
N VAL A 91 1.30 12.43 10.30
CA VAL A 91 1.20 11.18 9.55
C VAL A 91 1.74 11.35 8.14
N PHE A 92 1.39 12.45 7.47
CA PHE A 92 1.90 12.73 6.13
C PHE A 92 3.41 13.05 6.13
N GLU A 93 3.91 13.71 7.16
CA GLU A 93 5.36 13.93 7.34
C GLU A 93 6.12 12.61 7.52
N SER A 94 5.60 11.71 8.35
CA SER A 94 6.17 10.37 8.55
C SER A 94 6.12 9.53 7.27
N ILE A 95 5.00 9.57 6.53
CA ILE A 95 4.90 8.90 5.23
C ILE A 95 5.94 9.47 4.26
N ALA A 96 6.14 10.79 4.22
CA ALA A 96 7.16 11.39 3.36
C ALA A 96 8.56 10.86 3.66
N GLN A 97 8.89 10.61 4.93
CA GLN A 97 10.16 9.99 5.34
C GLN A 97 10.25 8.53 4.91
N LEU A 98 9.18 7.74 5.09
CA LEU A 98 9.13 6.33 4.72
C LEU A 98 9.14 6.10 3.19
N LEU A 99 8.76 7.12 2.41
CA LEU A 99 8.86 7.11 0.94
C LEU A 99 10.27 7.43 0.44
N ARG A 100 11.19 7.86 1.30
CA ARG A 100 12.57 8.13 0.90
C ARG A 100 13.29 6.85 0.52
N ARG A 101 14.22 6.95 -0.41
CA ARG A 101 15.03 5.83 -0.90
C ARG A 101 15.77 5.12 0.24
N GLU A 102 16.19 5.86 1.26
CA GLU A 102 16.93 5.33 2.40
C GLU A 102 16.09 4.38 3.27
N ALA A 103 14.75 4.43 3.18
CA ALA A 103 13.85 3.53 3.91
C ALA A 103 13.83 2.10 3.34
N GLY A 104 14.30 1.90 2.10
CA GLY A 104 14.31 0.61 1.43
C GLY A 104 13.03 0.30 0.66
N LEU A 105 13.17 -0.52 -0.40
CA LEU A 105 12.13 -0.75 -1.41
C LEU A 105 10.82 -1.29 -0.83
N ARG A 106 10.90 -2.22 0.14
CA ARG A 106 9.72 -2.85 0.72
C ARG A 106 8.95 -1.84 1.59
N VAL A 107 9.67 -1.03 2.36
CA VAL A 107 9.08 0.03 3.20
C VAL A 107 8.40 1.06 2.31
N GLN A 108 9.07 1.54 1.26
CA GLN A 108 8.48 2.47 0.30
C GLN A 108 7.18 1.91 -0.32
N LYS A 109 7.17 0.62 -0.67
CA LYS A 109 5.99 -0.04 -1.25
C LYS A 109 4.80 -0.07 -0.29
N GLU A 110 5.03 -0.39 0.99
CA GLU A 110 3.97 -0.39 2.00
C GLU A 110 3.54 1.04 2.41
N ALA A 111 4.47 1.99 2.42
CA ALA A 111 4.18 3.41 2.66
C ALA A 111 3.35 4.03 1.53
N LEU A 112 3.60 3.66 0.27
CA LEU A 112 2.75 4.03 -0.87
C LEU A 112 1.32 3.50 -0.68
N HIS A 113 1.18 2.26 -0.21
CA HIS A 113 -0.12 1.68 0.05
C HIS A 113 -0.84 2.42 1.19
N LEU A 114 -0.11 2.73 2.27
CA LEU A 114 -0.62 3.52 3.39
C LEU A 114 -1.15 4.89 2.93
N LEU A 115 -0.37 5.60 2.10
CA LEU A 115 -0.76 6.88 1.54
C LEU A 115 -2.02 6.74 0.66
N PHE A 116 -2.09 5.71 -0.17
CA PHE A 116 -3.26 5.44 -1.00
C PHE A 116 -4.52 5.20 -0.15
N LEU A 117 -4.42 4.40 0.91
CA LEU A 117 -5.54 4.13 1.83
C LEU A 117 -6.04 5.40 2.51
N LEU A 118 -5.14 6.28 2.98
CA LEU A 118 -5.52 7.57 3.55
C LEU A 118 -6.20 8.48 2.53
N LEU A 119 -5.61 8.61 1.34
CA LEU A 119 -6.11 9.50 0.30
C LEU A 119 -7.33 8.97 -0.46
N ASN A 120 -7.74 7.72 -0.25
CA ASN A 120 -9.06 7.24 -0.65
C ASN A 120 -10.19 7.91 0.15
N CYS A 121 -9.90 8.51 1.30
CA CYS A 121 -10.83 9.42 1.97
C CYS A 121 -10.88 10.75 1.22
N SER A 122 -12.01 11.07 0.58
CA SER A 122 -12.18 12.28 -0.23
C SER A 122 -11.89 13.58 0.54
N LYS A 123 -12.17 13.61 1.85
CA LYS A 123 -11.88 14.75 2.71
C LYS A 123 -10.38 14.93 2.94
N LEU A 124 -9.66 13.84 3.22
CA LEU A 124 -8.19 13.88 3.34
C LEU A 124 -7.53 14.21 2.01
N LEU A 125 -8.04 13.66 0.91
CA LEU A 125 -7.59 14.01 -0.44
C LEU A 125 -7.75 15.50 -0.71
N SER A 126 -8.92 16.06 -0.39
CA SER A 126 -9.16 17.50 -0.55
C SER A 126 -8.18 18.33 0.28
N ILE A 127 -7.95 17.96 1.56
CA ILE A 127 -7.00 18.65 2.45
C ILE A 127 -5.58 18.58 1.90
N PHE A 128 -5.16 17.39 1.47
CA PHE A 128 -3.85 17.14 0.86
C PHE A 128 -3.66 18.03 -0.37
N CYS A 129 -4.63 18.04 -1.27
CA CYS A 129 -4.56 18.80 -2.53
C CYS A 129 -4.62 20.32 -2.31
N SER A 130 -5.35 20.80 -1.30
CA SER A 130 -5.37 22.23 -0.95
C SER A 130 -4.10 22.67 -0.23
N GLY A 131 -3.56 21.85 0.68
CA GLY A 131 -2.36 22.19 1.46
C GLY A 131 -1.13 22.37 0.57
N CYS A 132 -1.06 21.68 -0.56
CA CYS A 132 0.01 21.86 -1.53
C CYS A 132 0.05 23.27 -2.18
N LYS A 133 -1.07 24.01 -2.20
CA LYS A 133 -1.11 25.37 -2.78
C LYS A 133 -0.52 26.45 -1.88
N GLU A 134 -0.67 26.29 -0.57
CA GLU A 134 -0.29 27.32 0.40
C GLU A 134 1.23 27.38 0.61
N GLU A 135 1.95 26.26 0.42
CA GLU A 135 3.41 26.22 0.53
C GLU A 135 4.13 27.01 -0.58
N GLU A 136 3.58 27.05 -1.80
CA GLU A 136 4.14 27.85 -2.90
C GLU A 136 3.96 29.36 -2.69
N ILE A 137 2.87 29.79 -2.03
CA ILE A 137 2.54 31.21 -1.80
C ILE A 137 3.27 31.76 -0.56
N ALA A 138 3.49 30.93 0.46
CA ALA A 138 4.18 31.33 1.69
C ALA A 138 5.66 31.69 1.48
N GLY A 139 6.27 31.27 0.37
CA GLY A 139 7.61 31.71 -0.04
C GLY A 139 7.70 33.20 -0.42
N SER A 140 6.57 33.91 -0.55
CA SER A 140 6.52 35.29 -1.08
C SER A 140 5.99 36.36 -0.12
N THR A 141 5.34 36.05 1.01
CA THR A 141 4.77 37.13 1.85
C THR A 141 4.75 36.80 3.34
N ASN A 142 5.54 37.56 4.11
CA ASN A 142 5.41 37.65 5.57
C ASN A 142 4.08 38.36 5.92
N ASN A 143 3.03 37.62 6.31
CA ASN A 143 2.16 38.08 7.39
C ASN A 143 1.23 36.99 7.96
N LYS A 144 0.90 37.22 9.23
CA LYS A 144 0.52 36.26 10.27
C LYS A 144 -0.99 35.97 10.30
N LYS A 145 -1.41 34.70 10.15
CA LYS A 145 -2.47 34.07 10.96
C LYS A 145 -2.38 32.55 10.87
N ASN A 146 -2.44 31.92 12.04
CA ASN A 146 -2.02 30.55 12.29
C ASN A 146 -2.98 29.52 11.70
N THR A 147 -2.61 28.95 10.55
CA THR A 147 -2.85 27.55 10.20
C THR A 147 -1.58 27.10 9.50
N SER A 148 -0.65 26.51 10.26
CA SER A 148 0.59 25.98 9.66
C SER A 148 0.20 24.95 8.60
N THR A 149 0.40 25.29 7.34
CA THR A 149 0.29 24.34 6.25
C THR A 149 1.21 23.15 6.59
N PRO A 150 0.71 21.90 6.54
CA PRO A 150 1.51 20.71 6.84
C PRO A 150 2.74 20.61 5.93
N LYS A 151 3.94 20.87 6.48
CA LYS A 151 5.25 20.74 5.79
C LYS A 151 5.50 19.36 5.14
N GLY A 152 4.63 18.38 5.43
CA GLY A 152 4.70 17.03 4.90
C GLY A 152 4.21 16.87 3.46
N PHE A 153 3.35 17.74 2.93
CA PHE A 153 2.70 17.47 1.64
C PHE A 153 3.63 17.60 0.43
N SER A 154 4.43 18.66 0.32
CA SER A 154 5.47 18.75 -0.71
C SER A 154 6.53 17.66 -0.56
N SER A 155 6.87 17.30 0.67
CA SER A 155 7.85 16.24 0.96
C SER A 155 7.40 14.87 0.44
N ILE A 156 6.09 14.59 0.39
CA ILE A 156 5.54 13.38 -0.22
C ILE A 156 5.88 13.31 -1.70
N PHE A 157 5.78 14.41 -2.44
CA PHE A 157 6.14 14.44 -3.86
C PHE A 157 7.62 14.12 -4.07
N VAL A 158 8.51 14.61 -3.20
CA VAL A 158 9.92 14.24 -3.27
C VAL A 158 10.12 12.74 -3.06
N GLY A 159 9.46 12.14 -2.07
CA GLY A 159 9.49 10.68 -1.86
C GLY A 159 8.92 9.88 -3.04
N LEU A 160 7.82 10.36 -3.65
CA LEU A 160 7.26 9.75 -4.87
C LEU A 160 8.24 9.81 -6.04
N ALA A 161 8.97 10.91 -6.20
CA ALA A 161 10.00 11.03 -7.23
C ALA A 161 11.13 10.03 -7.01
N GLU A 162 11.58 9.85 -5.77
CA GLU A 162 12.61 8.84 -5.43
C GLU A 162 12.13 7.41 -5.70
N CYS A 163 10.85 7.09 -5.43
CA CYS A 163 10.27 5.80 -5.77
C CYS A 163 10.27 5.54 -7.29
N ILE A 164 10.04 6.57 -8.10
CA ILE A 164 10.03 6.46 -9.58
C ILE A 164 11.44 6.42 -10.15
N ALA A 165 12.37 7.19 -9.56
CA ALA A 165 13.77 7.27 -9.96
C ALA A 165 14.62 6.09 -9.47
N CYS A 166 14.02 5.07 -8.85
CA CYS A 166 14.76 3.87 -8.44
C CYS A 166 15.49 3.25 -9.64
N SER A 167 16.81 3.12 -9.54
CA SER A 167 17.70 2.71 -10.62
C SER A 167 17.78 1.19 -10.84
N GLY A 168 17.11 0.40 -10.00
CA GLY A 168 17.10 -1.05 -10.11
C GLY A 168 16.14 -1.57 -11.19
N ASN A 169 16.48 -2.74 -11.73
CA ASN A 169 15.68 -3.45 -12.73
C ASN A 169 15.11 -4.78 -12.19
N SER A 170 15.11 -4.99 -10.87
CA SER A 170 14.46 -6.15 -10.30
C SER A 170 12.94 -6.03 -10.45
N ILE A 171 12.23 -7.16 -10.29
CA ILE A 171 10.76 -7.17 -10.30
C ILE A 171 10.20 -6.21 -9.22
N GLN A 172 10.85 -6.13 -8.07
CA GLN A 172 10.44 -5.25 -6.98
C GLN A 172 10.61 -3.78 -7.35
N ASP A 173 11.69 -3.42 -8.03
CA ASP A 173 11.93 -2.05 -8.49
C ASP A 173 10.88 -1.61 -9.53
N ILE A 174 10.59 -2.48 -10.49
CA ILE A 174 9.57 -2.22 -11.52
C ILE A 174 8.19 -2.08 -10.87
N GLU A 175 7.87 -2.92 -9.89
CA GLU A 175 6.60 -2.85 -9.18
C GLU A 175 6.48 -1.56 -8.36
N LEU A 176 7.55 -1.15 -7.67
CA LEU A 176 7.58 0.10 -6.91
C LEU A 176 7.35 1.31 -7.83
N ARG A 177 8.10 1.40 -8.94
CA ARG A 177 7.95 2.46 -9.94
C ARG A 177 6.52 2.51 -10.48
N LYS A 178 5.96 1.35 -10.86
CA LYS A 178 4.57 1.24 -11.33
C LYS A 178 3.57 1.76 -10.29
N ARG A 179 3.71 1.37 -9.02
CA ARG A 179 2.80 1.81 -7.94
C ARG A 179 2.89 3.33 -7.70
N ALA A 180 4.08 3.90 -7.70
CA ALA A 180 4.27 5.34 -7.57
C ALA A 180 3.65 6.12 -8.75
N ILE A 181 3.80 5.63 -9.99
CA ILE A 181 3.18 6.23 -11.18
C ILE A 181 1.65 6.17 -11.09
N ILE A 182 1.07 5.04 -10.65
CA ILE A 182 -0.37 4.92 -10.45
C ILE A 182 -0.86 5.90 -9.38
N MET A 183 -0.09 6.06 -8.29
CA MET A 183 -0.43 7.02 -7.23
C MET A 183 -0.43 8.46 -7.74
N LEU A 184 0.57 8.84 -8.55
CA LEU A 184 0.57 10.14 -9.22
C LEU A 184 -0.63 10.31 -10.14
N ALA A 185 -0.95 9.31 -10.97
CA ALA A 185 -2.12 9.37 -11.85
C ALA A 185 -3.43 9.56 -11.05
N PHE A 186 -3.58 8.87 -9.92
CA PHE A 186 -4.69 9.06 -9.00
C PHE A 186 -4.75 10.51 -8.48
N LEU A 187 -3.62 11.05 -8.00
CA LEU A 187 -3.54 12.43 -7.55
C LEU A 187 -3.89 13.42 -8.67
N ALA A 188 -3.31 13.29 -9.86
CA ALA A 188 -3.65 14.15 -11.00
C ALA A 188 -5.14 14.11 -11.37
N SER A 189 -5.78 12.95 -11.22
CA SER A 189 -7.22 12.80 -11.51
C SER A 189 -8.15 13.41 -10.46
N SER A 190 -7.63 13.76 -9.27
CA SER A 190 -8.42 14.27 -8.15
C SER A 190 -8.90 15.73 -8.30
N GLY A 191 -8.33 16.47 -9.25
CA GLY A 191 -8.76 17.84 -9.55
C GLY A 191 -7.67 18.69 -10.19
N LYS A 192 -8.07 19.87 -10.70
CA LYS A 192 -7.19 20.78 -11.45
C LYS A 192 -5.91 21.16 -10.68
N SER A 193 -6.03 21.41 -9.38
CA SER A 193 -4.89 21.80 -8.55
C SER A 193 -3.86 20.70 -8.38
N SER A 194 -4.32 19.46 -8.22
CA SER A 194 -3.47 18.29 -8.05
C SER A 194 -2.71 17.98 -9.34
N PHE A 195 -3.38 18.17 -10.47
CA PHE A 195 -2.75 18.11 -11.78
C PHE A 195 -1.70 19.22 -11.96
N GLU A 196 -2.01 20.45 -11.58
CA GLU A 196 -1.06 21.57 -11.66
C GLU A 196 0.21 21.26 -10.87
N ILE A 197 0.10 20.81 -9.62
CA ILE A 197 1.24 20.39 -8.80
C ILE A 197 2.08 19.33 -9.52
N MET A 198 1.45 18.34 -10.16
CA MET A 198 2.19 17.31 -10.89
C MET A 198 3.00 17.84 -12.08
N VAL A 199 2.53 18.92 -12.73
CA VAL A 199 3.15 19.49 -13.93
C VAL A 199 4.11 20.64 -13.58
N SER A 200 3.82 21.41 -12.54
CA SER A 200 4.57 22.59 -12.11
C SER A 200 5.62 22.30 -11.04
N HIS A 201 5.45 21.24 -10.24
CA HIS A 201 6.39 20.93 -9.17
C HIS A 201 7.74 20.55 -9.76
N LYS A 202 8.72 21.44 -9.55
CA LYS A 202 10.10 21.23 -9.98
C LYS A 202 10.77 20.31 -8.97
N LEU A 203 11.13 19.11 -9.42
CA LEU A 203 12.05 18.24 -8.68
C LEU A 203 13.47 18.80 -8.80
N HIS A 204 14.41 18.18 -8.07
CA HIS A 204 15.81 18.55 -8.16
C HIS A 204 16.32 18.42 -9.61
N GLY A 205 16.82 19.51 -10.19
CA GLY A 205 17.29 19.54 -11.58
C GLY A 205 16.24 19.94 -12.64
N GLU A 206 15.18 20.65 -12.26
CA GLU A 206 14.13 21.21 -13.15
C GLU A 206 13.28 20.18 -13.90
N THR A 207 13.42 18.88 -13.61
CA THR A 207 12.53 17.85 -14.13
C THR A 207 11.22 17.85 -13.36
N ASN A 208 10.09 17.84 -14.06
CA ASN A 208 8.79 17.58 -13.45
C ASN A 208 8.46 16.08 -13.51
N PHE A 209 7.37 15.68 -12.87
CA PHE A 209 6.95 14.28 -12.86
C PHE A 209 6.68 13.71 -14.25
N LEU A 210 6.20 14.53 -15.19
CA LEU A 210 5.96 14.07 -16.57
C LEU A 210 7.27 13.66 -17.24
N MET A 211 8.31 14.48 -17.13
CA MET A 211 9.64 14.18 -17.66
C MET A 211 10.23 12.93 -17.00
N LEU A 212 10.11 12.82 -15.67
CA LEU A 212 10.57 11.66 -14.90
C LEU A 212 9.91 10.36 -15.39
N ILE A 213 8.59 10.37 -15.56
CA ILE A 213 7.82 9.22 -16.06
C ILE A 213 8.23 8.86 -17.49
N LEU A 214 8.39 9.85 -18.38
CA LEU A 214 8.84 9.62 -19.75
C LEU A 214 10.23 8.98 -19.80
N GLN A 215 11.18 9.46 -18.99
CA GLN A 215 12.52 8.88 -18.90
C GLN A 215 12.48 7.41 -18.47
N VAL A 216 11.66 7.08 -17.46
CA VAL A 216 11.46 5.70 -17.01
C VAL A 216 10.90 4.84 -18.14
N LEU A 217 9.84 5.30 -18.82
CA LEU A 217 9.22 4.53 -19.91
C LEU A 217 10.20 4.27 -21.07
N VAL A 218 10.98 5.29 -21.46
CA VAL A 218 12.00 5.15 -22.51
C VAL A 218 13.07 4.14 -22.11
N SER A 219 13.54 4.18 -20.86
CA SER A 219 14.54 3.24 -20.36
C SER A 219 14.05 1.78 -20.41
N GLU A 220 12.79 1.54 -20.04
CA GLU A 220 12.17 0.21 -20.07
C GLU A 220 11.94 -0.32 -21.49
N MET A 221 11.62 0.57 -22.44
CA MET A 221 11.42 0.21 -23.84
C MET A 221 12.75 -0.16 -24.52
N ASN A 222 13.84 0.55 -24.23
CA ASN A 222 15.15 0.30 -24.83
C ASN A 222 15.78 -1.02 -24.36
N VAL A 223 15.51 -1.45 -23.11
CA VAL A 223 15.97 -2.75 -22.61
C VAL A 223 15.38 -3.92 -23.42
N LYS A 224 14.11 -3.80 -23.87
CA LYS A 224 13.46 -4.85 -24.67
C LYS A 224 13.98 -4.91 -26.10
N ALA A 225 14.37 -3.79 -26.70
CA ALA A 225 14.89 -3.75 -28.07
C ALA A 225 16.31 -4.34 -28.21
N SER A 226 17.12 -4.29 -27.15
CA SER A 226 18.49 -4.84 -27.15
C SER A 226 18.55 -6.36 -26.92
N ALA A 227 17.43 -7.03 -26.65
CA ALA A 227 17.38 -8.45 -26.30
C ALA A 227 17.14 -9.39 -27.49
N GLU A 228 17.11 -8.90 -28.74
CA GLU A 228 17.05 -9.77 -29.92
C GLU A 228 18.45 -10.37 -30.22
N PRO A 229 18.63 -11.70 -30.20
CA PRO A 229 19.90 -12.29 -30.58
C PRO A 229 20.02 -12.28 -32.10
N ALA A 230 21.07 -11.63 -32.60
CA ALA A 230 21.49 -11.70 -33.99
C ALA A 230 21.62 -13.17 -34.42
N ARG A 231 20.70 -13.64 -35.27
CA ARG A 231 20.81 -14.94 -35.92
C ARG A 231 22.03 -14.91 -36.83
N SER A 232 23.13 -15.48 -36.37
CA SER A 232 24.32 -15.72 -37.19
C SER A 232 23.98 -16.80 -38.22
N ILE A 233 23.69 -16.37 -39.45
CA ILE A 233 23.63 -17.24 -40.62
C ILE A 233 25.06 -17.67 -40.92
N LYS A 234 25.45 -18.85 -40.43
CA LYS A 234 26.71 -19.50 -40.82
C LYS A 234 26.47 -20.24 -42.13
N ALA A 235 26.74 -19.58 -43.26
CA ALA A 235 26.86 -20.24 -44.55
C ALA A 235 28.03 -21.24 -44.49
N ARG A 236 27.75 -22.52 -44.76
CA ARG A 236 28.78 -23.54 -44.99
C ARG A 236 29.11 -23.53 -46.48
N HIS A 237 30.33 -23.11 -46.79
CA HIS A 237 31.05 -23.52 -48.00
C HIS A 237 31.69 -24.89 -47.78
#